data_AF-A0A528B507-F1
#
_entry.id   AF-A0A528B507-F1
#
_cell.length_a   1.000
_cell.length_b   1.000
_cell.length_c   1.000
_cell.angle_alpha   90.00
_cell.angle_beta   90.00
_cell.angle_gamma   90.00
#
_symmetry.space_group_name_H-M   'P 1'
#
loop_
_entity.id
_entity.type
_entity.pdbx_description
1 polymer ?
#
loop_
_entity_poly.entity_id
_entity_poly.type
_entity_poly.pdbx_seq_one_letter_code
_entity_poly.pdbx_strand_id
1 'polypeptide(L)' 'VPAVTLIDAALHYKWQNAELSLNVSNLFGKRYVASCYAESFGCFYGEGRRIKGSVKYTW' A
#
# COMPACT_ATOMS: atom_id res chain seq x y z
N VAL A 1 -1.48 4.48 -20.83
CA VAL A 1 -1.84 3.87 -19.52
C VAL A 1 -2.99 4.65 -18.91
N PRO A 2 -4.11 4.02 -18.53
CA PRO A 2 -5.26 4.73 -17.96
C PRO A 2 -4.93 5.39 -16.61
N ALA A 3 -5.57 6.52 -16.33
CA ALA A 3 -5.47 7.14 -15.01
C ALA A 3 -6.13 6.26 -13.94
N VAL A 4 -5.52 6.22 -12.76
CA VAL A 4 -6.04 5.52 -11.59
C VAL A 4 -5.75 6.33 -10.34
N THR A 5 -6.70 6.35 -9.42
CA THR A 5 -6.51 6.91 -8.08
C THR A 5 -6.44 5.77 -7.08
N LEU A 6 -5.35 5.71 -6.32
CA LEU A 6 -5.17 4.80 -5.20
C LEU A 6 -5.32 5.58 -3.90
N ILE A 7 -5.73 4.88 -2.86
CA ILE A 7 -5.88 5.43 -1.52
C ILE A 7 -5.14 4.50 -0.56
N ASP A 8 -4.33 5.12 0.29
CA ASP A 8 -3.58 4.44 1.34
C ASP A 8 -4.13 4.89 2.70
N ALA A 9 -4.03 4.03 3.70
CA ALA A 9 -4.47 4.30 5.05
C ALA A 9 -3.45 3.81 6.07
N ALA A 10 -3.28 4.57 7.15
CA ALA A 10 -2.41 4.23 8.25
C ALA A 10 -3.14 4.44 9.59
N LEU A 11 -2.97 3.48 10.50
CA LEU A 11 -3.46 3.54 11.87
C LEU A 11 -2.30 3.27 12.81
N HIS A 12 -2.09 4.16 13.77
CA HIS A 12 -1.07 4.03 14.79
C HIS A 12 -1.71 4.13 16.17
N TYR A 13 -1.33 3.23 17.08
CA TYR A 13 -1.84 3.21 18.44
C TYR A 13 -0.69 3.00 19.42
N LYS A 14 -0.54 3.95 20.35
CA LYS A 14 0.46 3.88 21.41
C LYS A 14 -0.21 3.46 22.70
N TRP A 15 0.33 2.45 23.36
CA TRP A 15 -0.12 1.96 24.65
C TRP A 15 1.05 1.61 25.54
N GLN A 16 1.21 2.36 26.63
CA GLN A 16 2.33 2.20 27.57
C GLN A 16 3.67 2.19 26.81
N ASN A 17 4.41 1.08 26.91
CA ASN A 17 5.71 0.88 26.33
C ASN A 17 5.66 0.29 24.92
N ALA A 18 4.45 0.09 24.36
CA ALA A 18 4.23 -0.50 23.04
C ALA A 18 3.61 0.51 22.06
N GLU A 19 4.02 0.43 20.80
CA GLU A 19 3.44 1.14 19.68
C GLU A 19 3.06 0.14 18.59
N LEU A 20 1.76 0.08 18.28
CA LEU A 20 1.18 -0.71 17.20
C LEU A 20 1.02 0.18 15.98
N SER A 21 1.35 -0.33 14.80
CA SER A 21 1.14 0.36 13.54
C SER A 21 0.57 -0.59 12.51
N LEU A 22 -0.44 -0.14 11.78
CA LEU A 22 -1.06 -0.84 10.67
C LEU A 22 -1.11 0.10 9.46
N ASN A 23 -0.46 -0.30 8.38
CA ASN A 23 -0.42 0.45 7.13
C ASN A 23 -1.02 -0.41 6.02
N VAL A 24 -1.93 0.18 5.24
CA VAL A 24 -2.58 -0.47 4.10
C VAL A 24 -2.37 0.40 2.87
N SER A 25 -1.65 -0.12 1.89
CA SER A 25 -1.52 0.49 0.58
C SER A 25 -2.51 -0.12 -0.40
N ASN A 26 -3.04 0.70 -1.32
CA ASN A 26 -4.11 0.32 -2.24
C ASN A 26 -5.31 -0.29 -1.46
N LEU A 27 -5.87 0.52 -0.56
CA LEU A 27 -6.95 0.15 0.37
C LEU A 27 -8.14 -0.49 -0.33
N PHE A 28 -8.47 -0.02 -1.53
CA PHE A 28 -9.59 -0.55 -2.32
C PHE A 28 -9.23 -1.76 -3.17
N GLY A 29 -7.97 -2.21 -3.19
CA GLY A 29 -7.52 -3.42 -3.89
C GLY A 29 -7.68 -3.33 -5.41
N LYS A 30 -7.44 -2.15 -5.99
CA LYS A 30 -7.54 -1.94 -7.44
C LYS A 30 -6.45 -2.71 -8.17
N ARG A 31 -6.82 -3.44 -9.21
CA ARG A 31 -5.88 -3.96 -10.20
C ARG A 31 -5.69 -2.92 -11.30
N TYR A 32 -4.47 -2.47 -11.52
CA TYR A 32 -4.16 -1.40 -12.48
C TYR A 32 -2.79 -1.60 -13.12
N VAL A 33 -2.62 -1.02 -14.30
CA VAL A 33 -1.32 -0.97 -15.00
C VAL A 33 -0.58 0.26 -14.49
N ALA A 34 0.58 0.08 -13.86
CA ALA A 34 1.37 1.19 -13.34
C ALA A 34 2.16 1.89 -14.46
N SER A 35 2.70 1.11 -15.39
CA SER A 35 3.47 1.63 -16.51
C SER A 35 3.44 0.67 -17.70
N CYS A 36 3.68 1.19 -18.89
CA CYS A 36 3.98 0.40 -20.07
C CYS A 36 5.20 0.99 -20.77
N TYR A 37 6.06 0.14 -21.32
CA TYR A 37 7.19 0.58 -22.13
C TYR A 37 6.71 1.20 -23.47
N ALA A 38 5.72 0.59 -24.11
CA ALA A 38 5.03 1.11 -25.28
C ALA A 38 3.51 0.98 -25.10
N GLU A 39 2.73 1.68 -25.92
CA GLU A 39 1.25 1.68 -25.78
C GLU A 39 0.62 0.28 -25.86
N SER A 40 1.25 -0.64 -26.60
CA SER A 40 0.72 -1.96 -26.89
C SER A 40 1.53 -3.13 -26.32
N PHE A 41 2.72 -2.91 -25.75
CA PHE A 41 3.55 -3.99 -25.20
C PHE A 41 4.41 -3.55 -24.02
N GLY A 42 4.84 -4.52 -23.21
CA GLY A 42 5.68 -4.28 -22.04
C GLY A 42 4.96 -3.52 -20.93
N CYS A 43 3.72 -3.89 -20.64
CA CYS A 43 2.92 -3.31 -19.57
C CYS A 43 3.12 -4.06 -18.24
N PHE A 44 3.25 -3.31 -17.16
CA PHE A 44 3.48 -3.82 -15.81
C PHE A 44 2.33 -3.45 -14.89
N TYR A 45 1.79 -4.44 -14.20
CA TYR A 45 0.81 -4.19 -13.15
C TYR A 45 1.49 -3.50 -11.97
N GLY A 46 0.80 -2.52 -11.40
CA GLY A 46 1.24 -1.93 -10.14
C GLY A 46 1.01 -2.87 -8.98
N GLU A 47 1.60 -2.51 -7.84
CA GLU A 47 1.44 -3.27 -6.60
C GLU A 47 -0.04 -3.43 -6.22
N GLY A 48 -0.39 -4.67 -5.87
CA GLY A 48 -1.70 -4.99 -5.31
C GLY A 48 -1.89 -4.38 -3.92
N ARG A 49 -2.98 -4.76 -3.23
CA ARG A 49 -3.16 -4.37 -1.84
C ARG A 49 -2.04 -4.95 -0.98
N ARG A 50 -1.38 -4.09 -0.20
CA ARG A 50 -0.34 -4.49 0.75
C ARG A 50 -0.72 -4.06 2.15
N ILE A 51 -0.72 -4.99 3.09
CA ILE A 51 -1.02 -4.74 4.51
C ILE A 51 0.27 -4.99 5.30
N LYS A 52 0.72 -3.99 6.06
CA LYS A 52 1.92 -4.08 6.91
C LYS A 52 1.54 -3.74 8.36
N GLY A 53 1.67 -4.71 9.24
CA GLY A 53 1.61 -4.53 10.68
C GLY A 53 3.01 -4.46 11.30
N SER A 54 3.17 -3.63 12.33
CA SER A 54 4.38 -3.63 13.16
C SER A 54 4.06 -3.32 14.62
N VAL A 55 4.87 -3.90 15.51
CA VAL A 55 4.84 -3.61 16.95
C VAL A 55 6.24 -3.16 17.35
N LYS A 56 6.33 -2.02 18.03
CA LYS A 56 7.56 -1.51 18.62
C LYS A 56 7.39 -1.49 20.13
N TYR A 57 8.33 -2.08 20.86
CA TYR A 57 8.34 -2.08 22.32
C TYR A 57 9.60 -1.36 22.83
N THR A 58 9.44 -0.54 23.86
CA THR A 58 10.55 0.21 24.49
C THR A 58 10.67 -0.22 25.95
N TRP A 59 11.81 -0.79 26.32
CA TRP A 59 12.11 -1.25 27.67
C TRP A 59 12.83 -0.19 28.50
#